data_AF-A0A9C6S790-F1
#
_entry.id   AF-A0A9C6S790-F1
#
_cell.length_a   1.000
_cell.length_b   1.000
_cell.length_c   1.000
_cell.angle_alpha   90.00
_cell.angle_beta   90.00
_cell.angle_gamma   90.00
#
_symmetry.space_group_name_H-M   'P 1'
#
loop_
_entity.id
_entity.type
_entity.pdbx_description
1 polymer ?
#
loop_
_entity_poly.entity_id
_entity_poly.type
_entity_poly.pdbx_seq_one_letter_code
_entity_poly.pdbx_strand_id
1 'polypeptide(L)'
;MPCSAVTLSLATITGIIATGLLAIAFSTDNWLYTEVKRAQIQQYAAKHAEQSHLVVKMNTKYYYYTRTQGLFRICYPKERPPTVQTYLSPVETHCMNINYFIPDEENLTRGFSDDAMTRLHMGRSVIALFIVGFVAIFTAFWTGVVGCWKRSPGNITATAILMLLACLLSASAMGLWHGVEYYEKEKIVGEEYYQQWSNYILRSNSTLMQATQHRQHIQDLTIMDRSTDRTTTEEIPCHLYQQGKERV
;
A
#
# COMPACT_ATOMS: atom_id res chain seq x y z
N MET A 1 4.83 -37.96 18.90
CA MET A 1 4.37 -38.32 17.55
C MET A 1 5.47 -37.95 16.57
N PRO A 2 6.04 -38.87 15.77
CA PRO A 2 7.00 -38.47 14.76
C PRO A 2 6.26 -37.64 13.70
N CYS A 3 6.56 -36.34 13.60
CA CYS A 3 6.21 -35.59 12.39
C CYS A 3 6.82 -36.34 11.22
N SER A 4 6.00 -36.69 10.23
CA SER A 4 6.50 -37.22 8.97
C SER A 4 7.52 -36.24 8.39
N ALA A 5 8.60 -36.73 7.77
CA ALA A 5 9.55 -35.86 7.07
C ALA A 5 8.83 -34.92 6.08
N VAL A 6 7.69 -35.35 5.54
CA VAL A 6 6.82 -34.55 4.67
C VAL A 6 6.25 -33.31 5.37
N THR A 7 5.79 -33.41 6.62
CA THR A 7 5.18 -32.27 7.33
C THR A 7 6.24 -31.23 7.69
N LEU A 8 7.45 -31.68 8.05
CA LEU A 8 8.57 -30.79 8.33
C LEU A 8 9.01 -30.03 7.05
N SER A 9 9.14 -30.74 5.93
CA SER A 9 9.48 -30.12 4.64
C SER A 9 8.43 -29.13 4.14
N LEU A 10 7.14 -29.42 4.32
CA LEU A 10 6.08 -28.49 3.96
C LEU A 10 6.13 -27.22 4.83
N ALA A 11 6.36 -27.38 6.13
CA ALA A 11 6.45 -26.27 7.06
C ALA A 11 7.65 -25.34 6.77
N THR A 12 8.80 -25.89 6.36
CA THR A 12 9.97 -25.08 6.01
C THR A 12 9.74 -24.29 4.71
N ILE A 13 9.20 -24.93 3.67
CA ILE A 13 8.92 -24.25 2.39
C ILE A 13 7.90 -23.12 2.59
N THR A 14 6.79 -23.41 3.27
CA THR A 14 5.75 -22.41 3.54
C THR A 14 6.25 -21.29 4.44
N GLY A 15 7.09 -21.60 5.44
CA GLY A 15 7.74 -20.60 6.30
C GLY A 15 8.66 -19.65 5.53
N ILE A 16 9.45 -20.16 4.57
CA ILE A 16 10.32 -19.34 3.71
C ILE A 16 9.48 -18.42 2.82
N ILE A 17 8.45 -18.97 2.16
CA ILE A 17 7.54 -18.18 1.31
C ILE A 17 6.86 -17.09 2.13
N ALA A 18 6.31 -17.43 3.31
CA ALA A 18 5.67 -16.47 4.19
C ALA A 18 6.62 -15.36 4.65
N THR A 19 7.86 -15.70 5.01
CA THR A 19 8.89 -14.72 5.39
C THR A 19 9.23 -13.79 4.22
N GLY A 20 9.36 -14.33 3.01
CA GLY A 20 9.60 -13.53 1.80
C GLY A 20 8.46 -12.55 1.51
N LEU A 21 7.22 -13.01 1.58
CA LEU A 21 6.04 -12.15 1.41
C LEU A 21 5.95 -11.06 2.49
N LEU A 22 6.28 -11.39 3.74
CA LEU A 22 6.31 -10.44 4.85
C LEU A 22 7.38 -9.36 4.64
N ALA A 23 8.57 -9.74 4.19
CA ALA A 23 9.64 -8.79 3.88
C ALA A 23 9.25 -7.84 2.73
N ILE A 24 8.63 -8.37 1.68
CA ILE A 24 8.10 -7.55 0.56
C ILE A 24 7.03 -6.58 1.07
N ALA A 25 6.09 -7.06 1.88
CA ALA A 25 5.03 -6.23 2.46
C ALA A 25 5.61 -5.10 3.32
N PHE A 26 6.63 -5.39 4.14
CA PHE A 26 7.29 -4.39 4.96
C PHE A 26 8.01 -3.31 4.14
N SER A 27 8.64 -3.68 3.01
CA SER A 27 9.39 -2.73 2.19
C SER A 27 8.58 -2.00 1.12
N THR A 28 7.36 -2.43 0.82
CA THR A 28 6.59 -1.90 -0.30
C THR A 28 5.82 -0.63 0.05
N ASP A 29 5.69 0.24 -0.95
CA ASP A 29 4.97 1.52 -0.87
C ASP A 29 3.51 1.43 -1.34
N ASN A 30 2.96 0.20 -1.36
CA ASN A 30 1.65 -0.14 -1.92
C ASN A 30 0.71 -0.70 -0.85
N TRP A 31 0.46 0.03 0.23
CA TRP A 31 -0.53 -0.35 1.24
C TRP A 31 -1.84 0.37 0.99
N LEU A 32 -1.75 1.67 0.69
CA LEU A 32 -2.88 2.54 0.39
C LEU A 32 -2.64 3.28 -0.93
N TYR A 33 -3.67 3.34 -1.76
CA TYR A 33 -3.69 4.13 -2.98
C TYR A 33 -4.76 5.21 -2.86
N THR A 34 -4.36 6.46 -3.11
CA THR A 34 -5.28 7.60 -3.19
C THR A 34 -5.21 8.16 -4.60
N GLU A 35 -6.26 7.97 -5.37
CA GLU A 35 -6.42 8.64 -6.66
C GLU A 35 -7.09 9.99 -6.46
N VAL A 36 -6.58 11.02 -7.11
CA VAL A 36 -7.21 12.35 -7.16
C VAL A 36 -7.42 12.76 -8.61
N LYS A 37 -8.66 12.98 -9.01
CA LYS A 37 -9.05 13.39 -10.37
C LYS A 37 -8.88 14.90 -10.55
N ARG A 38 -7.63 15.36 -10.65
CA ARG A 38 -7.26 16.79 -10.75
C ARG A 38 -7.96 17.52 -11.90
N ALA A 39 -8.16 16.86 -13.04
CA ALA A 39 -8.87 17.44 -14.18
C ALA A 39 -10.31 17.87 -13.86
N GLN A 40 -11.03 17.08 -13.05
CA GLN A 40 -12.41 17.39 -12.64
C GLN A 40 -12.44 18.57 -11.65
N ILE A 41 -11.48 18.61 -10.73
CA ILE A 41 -11.30 19.73 -9.79
C ILE A 41 -10.98 21.03 -10.55
N GLN A 42 -10.12 20.96 -11.56
CA GLN A 42 -9.77 22.12 -12.39
C GLN A 42 -10.96 22.63 -13.21
N GLN A 43 -11.77 21.73 -13.78
CA GLN A 43 -13.00 22.11 -14.48
C GLN A 43 -14.02 22.76 -13.53
N TYR A 44 -14.14 22.25 -12.30
CA TYR A 44 -15.01 22.85 -11.29
C TYR A 44 -14.54 24.26 -10.92
N ALA A 45 -13.23 24.46 -10.72
CA ALA A 45 -12.64 25.76 -10.42
C ALA A 45 -12.82 26.76 -11.59
N ALA A 46 -12.68 26.30 -12.84
CA ALA A 46 -12.89 27.14 -14.02
C ALA A 46 -14.35 27.64 -14.15
N LYS A 47 -15.32 26.83 -13.71
CA LYS A 47 -16.75 27.22 -13.68
C LYS A 47 -17.10 28.16 -12.52
N HIS A 48 -16.28 28.20 -11.47
CA HIS A 48 -16.49 29.04 -10.28
C HIS A 48 -15.28 29.95 -10.06
N ALA A 49 -15.20 31.03 -10.84
CA ALA A 49 -14.06 31.96 -10.86
C ALA A 49 -13.69 32.55 -9.47
N GLU A 50 -14.65 32.61 -8.54
CA GLU A 50 -14.43 33.04 -7.14
C GLU A 50 -13.53 32.09 -6.35
N GLN A 51 -13.32 30.86 -6.83
CA GLN A 51 -12.47 29.84 -6.20
C GLN A 51 -11.06 29.77 -6.80
N SER A 52 -10.51 30.89 -7.26
CA SER A 52 -9.13 30.96 -7.76
C SER A 52 -8.09 30.38 -6.77
N HIS A 53 -8.34 30.53 -5.46
CA HIS A 53 -7.54 29.95 -4.39
C HIS A 53 -7.50 28.41 -4.39
N LEU A 54 -8.52 27.74 -4.95
CA LEU A 54 -8.58 26.28 -5.06
C LEU A 54 -7.52 25.75 -6.03
N VAL A 55 -7.30 26.45 -7.15
CA VAL A 55 -6.28 26.08 -8.14
C VAL A 55 -4.88 26.21 -7.52
N VAL A 56 -4.66 27.26 -6.73
CA VAL A 56 -3.41 27.45 -5.97
C VAL A 56 -3.22 26.31 -4.97
N LYS A 57 -4.24 25.98 -4.15
CA LYS A 57 -4.18 24.84 -3.22
C LYS A 57 -3.89 23.52 -3.95
N MET A 58 -4.56 23.27 -5.09
CA MET A 58 -4.40 22.06 -5.90
C MET A 58 -2.98 21.88 -6.45
N ASN A 59 -2.27 22.97 -6.75
CA ASN A 59 -0.90 22.94 -7.27
C ASN A 59 0.18 23.01 -6.17
N THR A 60 -0.21 23.41 -4.95
CA THR A 60 0.74 23.65 -3.84
C THR A 60 0.68 22.52 -2.82
N LYS A 61 -0.49 21.95 -2.54
CA LYS A 61 -0.69 20.98 -1.47
C LYS A 61 -0.52 19.55 -1.97
N TYR A 62 0.35 18.78 -1.32
CA TYR A 62 0.72 17.42 -1.73
C TYR A 62 -0.45 16.42 -1.76
N TYR A 63 -1.49 16.64 -0.95
CA TYR A 63 -2.64 15.72 -0.86
C TYR A 63 -3.66 15.87 -2.00
N TYR A 64 -3.49 16.85 -2.90
CA TYR A 64 -4.22 16.95 -4.18
C TYR A 64 -3.59 16.15 -5.32
N TYR A 65 -2.52 15.40 -5.03
CA TYR A 65 -1.84 14.55 -6.00
C TYR A 65 -2.19 13.09 -5.75
N THR A 66 -2.29 12.35 -6.85
CA THR A 66 -2.44 10.88 -6.81
C THR A 66 -1.19 10.27 -6.20
N ARG A 67 -1.37 9.40 -5.20
CA ARG A 67 -0.27 8.88 -4.39
C ARG A 67 -0.49 7.43 -3.96
N THR A 68 0.61 6.72 -3.77
CA THR A 68 0.68 5.44 -3.06
C THR A 68 1.40 5.64 -1.73
N GLN A 69 0.99 4.93 -0.70
CA GLN A 69 1.60 5.00 0.63
C GLN A 69 1.92 3.59 1.10
N GLY A 70 3.13 3.41 1.62
CA GLY A 70 3.50 2.26 2.43
C GLY A 70 3.85 2.67 3.85
N LEU A 71 4.66 1.85 4.49
CA LEU A 71 5.06 2.08 5.88
C LEU A 71 6.07 3.22 6.03
N PHE A 72 6.96 3.41 5.05
CA PHE A 72 8.08 4.37 5.17
C PHE A 72 7.97 5.57 4.25
N ARG A 73 7.23 5.45 3.14
CA ARG A 73 7.25 6.43 2.06
C ARG A 73 5.87 6.67 1.47
N ILE A 74 5.74 7.86 0.90
CA ILE A 74 4.62 8.27 0.05
C ILE A 74 5.20 8.54 -1.34
N CYS A 75 4.67 7.86 -2.35
CA CYS A 75 5.15 7.97 -3.72
C CYS A 75 4.06 8.53 -4.65
N TYR A 76 4.50 9.24 -5.68
CA TYR A 76 3.64 9.95 -6.63
C TYR A 76 3.81 9.35 -8.04
N PRO A 77 2.96 8.41 -8.46
CA PRO A 77 3.14 7.69 -9.72
C PRO A 77 2.74 8.49 -10.96
N LYS A 78 1.88 9.52 -10.83
CA LYS A 78 1.37 10.30 -11.96
C LYS A 78 2.07 11.65 -12.09
N GLU A 79 1.99 12.47 -11.04
CA GLU A 79 2.45 13.86 -11.06
C GLU A 79 3.18 14.21 -9.76
N ARG A 80 4.29 14.93 -9.89
CA ARG A 80 5.11 15.36 -8.76
C ARG A 80 4.57 16.68 -8.16
N PRO A 81 4.33 16.75 -6.84
CA PRO A 81 4.09 18.02 -6.17
C PRO A 81 5.37 18.89 -6.13
N PRO A 82 5.31 20.18 -6.51
CA PRO A 82 6.48 21.06 -6.56
C PRO A 82 6.97 21.53 -5.18
N THR A 83 6.12 21.41 -4.14
CA THR A 83 6.36 21.98 -2.82
C THR A 83 7.11 21.08 -1.85
N VAL A 84 7.14 19.76 -2.11
CA VAL A 84 7.81 18.80 -1.24
C VAL A 84 9.06 18.26 -1.93
N GLN A 85 10.12 18.10 -1.15
CA GLN A 85 11.36 17.50 -1.64
C GLN A 85 11.12 16.00 -1.82
N THR A 86 11.07 15.58 -3.08
CA THR A 86 10.99 14.16 -3.45
C THR A 86 12.30 13.69 -4.04
N TYR A 87 12.63 12.43 -3.76
CA TYR A 87 13.76 11.72 -4.35
C TYR A 87 13.25 10.61 -5.27
N LEU A 88 14.12 10.14 -6.16
CA LEU A 88 13.79 9.03 -7.05
C LEU A 88 14.01 7.70 -6.32
N SER A 89 12.96 6.89 -6.22
CA SER A 89 13.05 5.56 -5.62
C SER A 89 13.72 4.56 -6.58
N PRO A 90 14.17 3.39 -6.09
CA PRO A 90 14.74 2.33 -6.95
C PRO A 90 13.80 1.80 -8.04
N VAL A 91 12.49 2.08 -7.94
CA VAL A 91 11.48 1.71 -8.94
C VAL A 91 11.07 2.91 -9.81
N GLU A 92 11.95 3.92 -9.90
CA GLU A 92 11.80 5.12 -10.74
C GLU A 92 10.56 5.97 -10.42
N THR A 93 10.02 5.86 -9.20
CA THR A 93 8.92 6.70 -8.74
C THR A 93 9.42 7.80 -7.82
N HIS A 94 8.84 9.00 -7.91
CA HIS A 94 9.18 10.09 -7.00
C HIS A 94 8.50 9.90 -5.64
N CYS A 95 9.29 9.81 -4.58
CA CYS A 95 8.80 9.56 -3.23
C CYS A 95 9.32 10.56 -2.21
N MET A 96 8.60 10.69 -1.10
CA MET A 96 9.02 11.38 0.12
C MET A 96 8.91 10.43 1.31
N ASN A 97 9.73 10.65 2.34
CA ASN A 97 9.69 9.84 3.55
C ASN A 97 8.56 10.27 4.48
N ILE A 98 7.92 9.30 5.12
CA ILE A 98 6.97 9.55 6.20
C ILE A 98 7.76 9.91 7.45
N ASN A 99 7.46 11.07 8.04
CA ASN A 99 8.10 11.49 9.28
C ASN A 99 7.33 10.93 10.46
N TYR A 100 7.90 9.94 11.14
CA TYR A 100 7.35 9.38 12.37
C TYR A 100 7.68 10.19 13.61
N PHE A 101 8.45 11.29 13.46
CA PHE A 101 9.04 12.11 14.51
C PHE A 101 9.82 11.25 15.53
N ILE A 102 10.97 11.70 16.00
CA ILE A 102 11.57 11.08 17.19
C ILE A 102 11.33 12.10 18.30
N PRO A 103 10.78 11.72 19.47
CA PRO A 103 10.57 12.67 20.53
C PRO A 103 11.94 13.11 21.06
N ASP A 104 12.52 14.19 20.49
CA ASP A 104 13.59 14.98 21.10
C ASP A 104 13.81 16.38 20.47
N GLU A 105 14.45 17.25 21.28
CA GLU A 105 15.00 18.62 21.16
C GLU A 105 14.13 19.74 20.58
N GLU A 106 13.48 19.56 19.43
CA GLU A 106 12.88 20.68 18.69
C GLU A 106 11.40 20.96 19.03
N ASN A 107 10.83 20.23 20.00
CA ASN A 107 9.42 20.37 20.42
C ASN A 107 8.38 20.27 19.26
N LEU A 108 8.74 19.62 18.15
CA LEU A 108 7.96 19.56 16.91
C LEU A 108 6.56 18.94 17.10
N THR A 109 6.38 18.09 18.12
CA THR A 109 5.11 17.42 18.41
C THR A 109 4.29 18.13 19.50
N ARG A 110 4.74 19.24 20.09
CA ARG A 110 3.99 19.95 21.17
C ARG A 110 2.64 20.51 20.71
N GLY A 111 2.49 20.80 19.41
CA GLY A 111 1.24 21.30 18.83
C GLY A 111 0.29 20.21 18.35
N PHE A 112 0.62 18.94 18.54
CA PHE A 112 -0.24 17.85 18.07
C PHE A 112 -1.43 17.68 19.00
N SER A 113 -2.61 17.42 18.41
CA SER A 113 -3.76 16.98 19.18
C SER A 113 -3.54 15.59 19.75
N ASP A 114 -4.30 15.23 20.78
CA ASP A 114 -4.24 13.90 21.40
C ASP A 114 -4.47 12.77 20.38
N ASP A 115 -5.40 12.99 19.42
CA ASP A 115 -5.66 12.04 18.33
C ASP A 115 -4.48 11.91 17.36
N ALA A 116 -3.84 13.03 17.01
CA ALA A 116 -2.66 13.03 16.14
C ALA A 116 -1.47 12.33 16.82
N MET A 117 -1.31 12.53 18.13
CA MET A 117 -0.28 11.86 18.93
C MET A 117 -0.56 10.36 19.05
N THR A 118 -1.81 9.98 19.28
CA THR A 118 -2.24 8.58 19.35
C THR A 118 -1.95 7.86 18.03
N ARG A 119 -2.32 8.45 16.90
CA ARG A 119 -1.99 7.91 15.57
C ARG A 119 -0.49 7.76 15.38
N LEU A 120 0.30 8.74 15.82
CA LEU A 120 1.75 8.69 15.70
C LEU A 120 2.34 7.50 16.48
N HIS A 121 1.89 7.28 17.71
CA HIS A 121 2.30 6.14 18.54
C HIS A 121 1.88 4.81 17.94
N MET A 122 0.66 4.70 17.41
CA MET A 122 0.20 3.51 16.69
C MET A 122 1.11 3.23 15.50
N GLY A 123 1.41 4.23 14.66
CA GLY A 123 2.29 4.09 13.50
C GLY A 123 3.71 3.64 13.84
N ARG A 124 4.31 4.21 14.90
CA ARG A 124 5.62 3.75 15.42
C ARG A 124 5.56 2.30 15.92
N SER A 125 4.46 1.94 16.59
CA SER A 125 4.26 0.59 17.13
C SER A 125 4.12 -0.46 16.02
N VAL A 126 3.49 -0.12 14.88
CA VAL A 126 3.45 -0.99 13.69
C VAL A 126 4.88 -1.35 13.24
N ILE A 127 5.74 -0.34 13.08
CA ILE A 127 7.14 -0.54 12.67
C ILE A 127 7.89 -1.40 13.69
N ALA A 128 7.76 -1.06 14.99
CA ALA A 128 8.43 -1.79 16.06
C ALA A 128 8.01 -3.27 16.10
N LEU A 129 6.72 -3.57 15.95
CA LEU A 129 6.21 -4.94 15.94
C LEU A 129 6.73 -5.77 14.75
N PHE A 130 6.85 -5.19 13.56
CA PHE A 130 7.47 -5.87 12.43
C PHE A 130 8.96 -6.14 12.69
N ILE A 131 9.70 -5.18 13.24
CA ILE A 131 11.13 -5.37 13.58
C ILE A 131 11.29 -6.52 14.58
N VAL A 132 10.53 -6.51 15.67
CA VAL A 132 10.56 -7.59 16.67
C VAL A 132 10.11 -8.92 16.06
N GLY A 133 9.12 -8.90 15.16
CA GLY A 133 8.69 -10.06 14.39
C GLY A 133 9.81 -10.65 13.51
N PHE A 134 10.55 -9.83 12.78
CA PHE A 134 11.69 -10.28 11.98
C PHE A 134 12.84 -10.85 12.84
N VAL A 135 13.09 -10.25 14.01
CA VAL A 135 14.05 -10.81 14.98
C VAL A 135 13.58 -12.18 15.49
N ALA A 136 12.29 -12.34 15.78
CA ALA A 136 11.71 -13.63 16.16
C ALA A 136 11.83 -14.67 15.02
N ILE A 137 11.61 -14.29 13.76
CA ILE A 137 11.82 -15.18 12.59
C ILE A 137 13.29 -15.57 12.46
N PHE A 138 14.20 -14.61 12.60
CA PHE A 138 15.64 -14.85 12.51
C PHE A 138 16.12 -15.83 13.59
N THR A 139 15.67 -15.64 14.83
CA THR A 139 15.98 -16.56 15.94
C THR A 139 15.32 -17.93 15.75
N ALA A 140 14.09 -17.98 15.23
CA ALA A 140 13.39 -19.22 14.90
C ALA A 140 14.14 -20.03 13.83
N PHE A 141 14.65 -19.37 12.80
CA PHE A 141 15.42 -19.98 11.72
C PHE A 141 16.67 -20.70 12.27
N TRP A 142 17.50 -20.01 13.05
CA TRP A 142 18.71 -20.62 13.62
C TRP A 142 18.39 -21.72 14.62
N THR A 143 17.38 -21.52 15.46
CA THR A 143 16.89 -22.56 16.39
C THR A 143 16.41 -23.79 15.62
N GLY A 144 15.78 -23.60 14.46
CA GLY A 144 15.28 -24.67 13.60
C GLY A 144 16.41 -25.45 12.93
N VAL A 145 17.42 -24.76 12.40
CA VAL A 145 18.62 -25.38 11.84
C VAL A 145 19.33 -26.23 12.90
N VAL A 146 19.54 -25.69 14.10
CA VAL A 146 20.15 -26.44 15.21
C VAL A 146 19.28 -27.62 15.66
N GLY A 147 17.95 -27.44 15.66
CA GLY A 147 17.00 -28.51 15.98
C GLY A 147 17.04 -29.66 14.99
N CYS A 148 17.07 -29.36 13.68
CA CYS A 148 17.21 -30.36 12.63
C CYS A 148 18.57 -31.06 12.69
N TRP A 149 19.67 -30.30 12.86
CA TRP A 149 21.02 -30.87 12.94
C TRP A 149 21.18 -31.82 14.13
N LYS A 150 20.81 -31.36 15.33
CA LYS A 150 20.94 -32.17 16.56
C LYS A 150 19.81 -33.19 16.72
N ARG A 151 18.86 -33.24 15.78
CA ARG A 151 17.63 -34.04 15.89
C ARG A 151 16.91 -33.83 17.23
N SER A 152 16.93 -32.60 17.73
CA SER A 152 16.41 -32.23 19.05
C SER A 152 14.94 -31.86 18.95
N PRO A 153 14.00 -32.66 19.51
CA PRO A 153 12.58 -32.32 19.45
C PRO A 153 12.25 -31.01 20.18
N GLY A 154 12.96 -30.69 21.27
CA GLY A 154 12.75 -29.45 22.02
C GLY A 154 13.07 -28.20 21.21
N ASN A 155 14.16 -28.21 20.44
CA ASN A 155 14.51 -27.08 19.57
C ASN A 155 13.51 -26.92 18.43
N ILE A 156 13.01 -28.02 17.86
CA ILE A 156 11.97 -27.97 16.82
C ILE A 156 10.68 -27.37 17.39
N THR A 157 10.28 -27.74 18.61
CA THR A 157 9.13 -27.13 19.29
C THR A 157 9.37 -25.64 19.57
N ALA A 158 10.56 -25.26 20.03
CA ALA A 158 10.91 -23.86 20.26
C ALA A 158 10.82 -23.02 18.97
N THR A 159 11.29 -23.55 17.84
CA THR A 159 11.12 -22.91 16.51
C THR A 159 9.65 -22.67 16.18
N ALA A 160 8.78 -23.65 16.41
CA ALA A 160 7.34 -23.49 16.16
C ALA A 160 6.74 -22.37 17.04
N ILE A 161 7.11 -22.30 18.32
CA ILE A 161 6.64 -21.26 19.24
C ILE A 161 7.12 -19.87 18.79
N LEU A 162 8.39 -19.74 18.40
CA LEU A 162 8.96 -18.48 17.92
C LEU A 162 8.30 -18.03 16.60
N MET A 163 8.03 -18.96 15.68
CA MET A 163 7.29 -18.66 14.46
C MET A 163 5.85 -18.21 14.74
N LEU A 164 5.15 -18.85 15.69
CA LEU A 164 3.82 -18.42 16.11
C LEU A 164 3.84 -17.02 16.73
N LEU A 165 4.83 -16.72 17.57
CA LEU A 165 5.02 -15.39 18.14
C LEU A 165 5.25 -14.34 17.04
N ALA A 166 6.10 -14.63 16.05
CA ALA A 166 6.33 -13.73 14.92
C ALA A 166 5.05 -13.47 14.12
N CYS A 167 4.22 -14.50 13.89
CA CYS A 167 2.92 -14.36 13.24
C CYS A 167 1.97 -13.45 14.05
N LEU A 168 1.89 -13.64 15.38
CA LEU A 168 1.05 -12.81 16.24
C LEU A 168 1.51 -11.34 16.25
N LEU A 169 2.82 -11.10 16.28
CA LEU A 169 3.39 -9.75 16.20
C LEU A 169 3.06 -9.08 14.85
N SER A 170 3.20 -9.83 13.75
CA SER A 170 2.89 -9.34 12.39
C SER A 170 1.40 -9.06 12.22
N ALA A 171 0.52 -9.93 12.73
CA ALA A 171 -0.92 -9.72 12.74
C ALA A 171 -1.30 -8.49 13.58
N SER A 172 -0.68 -8.33 14.76
CA SER A 172 -0.88 -7.15 15.61
C SER A 172 -0.43 -5.86 14.92
N ALA A 173 0.70 -5.90 14.20
CA ALA A 173 1.18 -4.76 13.41
C ALA A 173 0.17 -4.35 12.35
N MET A 174 -0.41 -5.32 11.62
CA MET A 174 -1.45 -5.04 10.63
C MET A 174 -2.74 -4.51 11.28
N GLY A 175 -3.12 -5.04 12.44
CA GLY A 175 -4.26 -4.54 13.22
C GLY A 175 -4.07 -3.07 13.65
N LEU A 176 -2.89 -2.72 14.15
CA LEU A 176 -2.55 -1.34 14.50
C LEU A 176 -2.49 -0.43 13.28
N TRP A 177 -2.03 -0.93 12.13
CA TRP A 177 -2.04 -0.16 10.89
C TRP A 177 -3.46 0.24 10.46
N HIS A 178 -4.42 -0.68 10.54
CA HIS A 178 -5.83 -0.32 10.30
C HIS A 178 -6.37 0.67 11.35
N GLY A 179 -5.85 0.62 12.59
CA GLY A 179 -6.07 1.67 13.58
C GLY A 179 -5.56 3.03 13.11
N VAL A 180 -4.31 3.11 12.61
CA VAL A 180 -3.76 4.34 12.02
C VAL A 180 -4.65 4.86 10.90
N GLU A 181 -5.05 3.99 9.97
CA GLU A 181 -5.93 4.34 8.85
C GLU A 181 -7.27 4.89 9.33
N TYR A 182 -7.87 4.27 10.36
CA TYR A 182 -9.11 4.74 10.97
C TYR A 182 -8.94 6.13 11.59
N TYR A 183 -7.86 6.37 12.33
CA TYR A 183 -7.59 7.68 12.93
C TYR A 183 -7.42 8.78 11.87
N GLU A 184 -6.69 8.50 10.79
CA GLU A 184 -6.50 9.46 9.68
C GLU A 184 -7.79 9.78 8.93
N LYS A 185 -8.75 8.85 8.90
CA LYS A 185 -10.02 9.02 8.19
C LYS A 185 -11.09 9.68 9.04
N GLU A 186 -11.20 9.28 10.31
CA GLU A 186 -12.39 9.53 11.13
C GLU A 186 -12.14 10.38 12.39
N LYS A 187 -10.89 10.50 12.84
CA LYS A 187 -10.57 11.16 14.12
C LYS A 187 -9.76 12.43 13.98
N ILE A 188 -8.77 12.42 13.10
CA ILE A 188 -7.85 13.56 12.99
C ILE A 188 -8.45 14.65 12.14
N VAL A 189 -8.36 15.86 12.68
CA VAL A 189 -8.85 17.10 12.08
C VAL A 189 -7.64 17.90 11.58
N GLY A 190 -7.53 18.06 10.26
CA GLY A 190 -6.53 18.90 9.59
C GLY A 190 -6.82 18.97 8.08
N GLU A 191 -6.38 20.04 7.40
CA GLU A 191 -6.71 20.26 5.97
C GLU A 191 -6.26 19.11 5.07
N GLU A 192 -5.24 18.36 5.49
CA GLU A 192 -4.68 17.20 4.84
C GLU A 192 -5.48 15.90 5.07
N TYR A 193 -6.31 15.85 6.11
CA TYR A 193 -7.03 14.64 6.53
C TYR A 193 -8.45 14.58 5.94
N TYR A 194 -8.90 13.36 5.70
CA TYR A 194 -10.12 13.07 4.95
C TYR A 194 -11.36 13.75 5.54
N GLN A 195 -11.44 13.86 6.86
CA GLN A 195 -12.57 14.46 7.57
C GLN A 195 -12.78 15.95 7.22
N GLN A 196 -11.71 16.70 6.94
CA GLN A 196 -11.80 18.12 6.56
C GLN A 196 -11.69 18.37 5.05
N TRP A 197 -11.56 17.32 4.24
CA TRP A 197 -11.61 17.49 2.79
C TRP A 197 -12.96 18.07 2.38
N SER A 198 -12.94 19.03 1.46
CA SER A 198 -14.17 19.62 0.93
C SER A 198 -15.02 18.52 0.28
N ASN A 199 -16.19 18.25 0.88
CA ASN A 199 -17.05 17.12 0.51
C ASN A 199 -17.39 17.10 -0.99
N TYR A 200 -17.54 18.28 -1.61
CA TYR A 200 -17.97 18.45 -2.99
C TYR A 200 -16.81 18.62 -4.00
N ILE A 201 -15.57 18.84 -3.54
CA ILE A 201 -14.41 18.99 -4.44
C ILE A 201 -13.43 17.86 -4.22
N LEU A 202 -12.68 17.85 -3.11
CA LEU A 202 -11.59 16.90 -2.98
C LEU A 202 -12.13 15.50 -2.68
N ARG A 203 -13.13 15.38 -1.82
CA ARG A 203 -13.68 14.08 -1.40
C ARG A 203 -14.43 13.36 -2.53
N SER A 204 -15.24 14.07 -3.30
CA SER A 204 -15.99 13.52 -4.45
C SER A 204 -15.12 13.15 -5.64
N ASN A 205 -13.97 13.82 -5.80
CA ASN A 205 -13.02 13.59 -6.89
C ASN A 205 -11.82 12.74 -6.46
N SER A 206 -11.86 12.14 -5.26
CA SER A 206 -10.79 11.26 -4.77
C SER A 206 -11.33 9.89 -4.45
N THR A 207 -10.53 8.87 -4.77
CA THR A 207 -10.83 7.48 -4.42
C THR A 207 -9.72 6.94 -3.54
N LEU A 208 -10.07 6.50 -2.33
CA LEU A 208 -9.16 5.80 -1.45
C LEU A 208 -9.39 4.30 -1.61
N MET A 209 -8.37 3.58 -2.03
CA MET A 209 -8.40 2.13 -2.20
C MET A 209 -7.26 1.50 -1.41
N GLN A 210 -7.55 0.45 -0.65
CA GLN A 210 -6.49 -0.43 -0.16
C GLN A 210 -5.84 -1.14 -1.37
N ALA A 211 -4.55 -1.46 -1.28
CA ALA A 211 -3.81 -1.98 -2.43
C ALA A 211 -4.37 -3.31 -2.98
N THR A 212 -4.99 -4.12 -2.14
CA THR A 212 -5.75 -5.33 -2.53
C THR A 212 -6.90 -4.98 -3.46
N GLN A 213 -7.70 -3.96 -3.10
CA GLN A 213 -8.85 -3.50 -3.87
C GLN A 213 -8.44 -2.74 -5.14
N HIS A 214 -7.35 -1.96 -5.09
CA HIS A 214 -6.83 -1.27 -6.27
C HIS A 214 -6.35 -2.25 -7.35
N ARG A 215 -5.65 -3.33 -6.96
CA ARG A 215 -5.19 -4.35 -7.90
C ARG A 215 -6.36 -5.08 -8.58
N GLN A 216 -7.41 -5.40 -7.82
CA GLN A 216 -8.64 -5.99 -8.39
C GLN A 216 -9.29 -5.03 -9.39
N HIS A 217 -9.44 -3.75 -9.03
CA HIS A 217 -9.99 -2.74 -9.93
C HIS A 217 -9.17 -2.59 -11.24
N ILE A 218 -7.84 -2.62 -11.16
CA ILE A 218 -6.98 -2.63 -12.37
C ILE A 218 -7.17 -3.91 -13.17
N GLN A 219 -7.23 -5.08 -12.53
CA GLN A 219 -7.46 -6.35 -13.22
C GLN A 219 -8.81 -6.33 -13.95
N ASP A 220 -9.87 -5.85 -13.30
CA ASP A 220 -11.20 -5.73 -13.90
C ASP A 220 -11.20 -4.76 -15.08
N LEU A 221 -10.54 -3.59 -14.95
CA LEU A 221 -10.37 -2.65 -16.06
C LEU A 221 -9.61 -3.28 -17.24
N THR A 222 -8.54 -4.03 -16.96
CA THR A 222 -7.72 -4.68 -18.00
C THR A 222 -8.51 -5.81 -18.69
N ILE A 223 -9.34 -6.53 -17.95
CA ILE A 223 -10.24 -7.56 -18.49
C ILE A 223 -11.33 -6.92 -19.36
N MET A 224 -11.91 -5.80 -18.92
CA MET A 224 -12.91 -5.05 -19.69
C MET A 224 -12.33 -4.49 -20.99
N ASP A 225 -11.15 -3.87 -20.94
CA ASP A 225 -10.49 -3.31 -22.13
C ASP A 225 -10.18 -4.42 -23.16
N ARG A 226 -9.66 -5.57 -22.68
CA ARG A 226 -9.45 -6.76 -23.51
C ARG A 226 -10.77 -7.36 -24.06
N SER A 227 -11.89 -7.19 -23.36
CA SER A 227 -13.20 -7.62 -23.84
C SER A 227 -13.74 -6.68 -24.91
N THR A 228 -13.58 -5.37 -24.74
CA THR A 228 -13.99 -4.34 -25.71
C THR A 228 -13.22 -4.48 -27.02
N ASP A 229 -11.92 -4.74 -26.94
CA ASP A 229 -11.06 -4.97 -28.12
C ASP A 229 -11.48 -6.25 -28.89
N ARG A 230 -11.97 -7.26 -28.16
CA ARG A 230 -12.46 -8.51 -28.77
C ARG A 230 -13.79 -8.31 -29.52
N THR A 231 -14.68 -7.47 -29.01
CA THR A 231 -15.94 -7.11 -29.70
C THR A 231 -15.74 -6.21 -30.93
N THR A 232 -14.66 -5.45 -31.02
CA THR A 232 -14.36 -4.62 -32.21
C THR A 232 -13.64 -5.38 -33.33
N THR A 233 -13.22 -6.62 -33.10
CA THR A 233 -12.49 -7.43 -34.11
C THR A 233 -13.36 -8.52 -34.76
N GLU A 234 -14.67 -8.55 -34.46
CA GLU A 234 -15.59 -9.60 -34.95
C GLU A 234 -16.76 -9.06 -35.80
N GLU A 235 -16.52 -8.09 -36.69
CA GLU A 235 -17.43 -7.84 -37.83
C GLU A 235 -16.65 -7.46 -39.10
N ILE A 236 -15.94 -8.42 -39.70
CA ILE A 236 -15.72 -8.40 -41.15
C ILE A 236 -16.58 -9.53 -41.72
N PRO A 237 -17.72 -9.24 -42.37
CA PRO A 237 -18.54 -10.27 -42.98
C PRO A 237 -17.77 -10.96 -44.10
N CYS A 238 -17.47 -12.25 -43.93
CA CYS A 238 -16.93 -13.16 -44.94
C CYS A 238 -17.93 -13.42 -46.07
N HIS A 239 -18.37 -12.39 -46.81
CA HIS A 239 -19.32 -12.55 -47.92
C HIS A 239 -18.95 -11.83 -49.22
N LEU A 240 -17.72 -11.31 -49.37
CA LEU A 240 -17.32 -10.55 -50.58
C LEU A 240 -16.10 -11.08 -51.34
N TYR A 241 -15.72 -12.35 -51.19
CA TYR A 241 -14.59 -12.95 -51.94
C TYR A 241 -14.98 -14.19 -52.75
N GLN A 242 -16.13 -14.16 -53.45
CA GLN A 242 -16.51 -15.23 -54.38
C GLN A 242 -17.10 -14.78 -55.72
N GLN A 243 -16.91 -13.52 -56.12
CA GLN A 243 -17.21 -13.05 -57.49
C GLN A 243 -16.03 -12.26 -58.06
N GLY A 244 -15.14 -12.97 -58.75
CA GLY A 244 -14.00 -12.32 -59.41
C GLY A 244 -13.01 -13.28 -60.08
N LYS A 245 -13.40 -14.53 -60.35
CA LYS A 245 -12.59 -15.48 -61.10
C LYS A 245 -13.31 -15.90 -62.36
N GLU A 246 -13.51 -14.93 -63.26
CA GLU A 246 -13.85 -15.12 -64.67
C GLU A 246 -13.76 -13.77 -65.39
N ARG A 247 -12.55 -13.39 -65.80
CA ARG A 247 -12.30 -12.68 -67.07
C ARG A 247 -10.80 -12.57 -67.35
N VAL A 248 -10.44 -13.24 -68.46
CA VAL A 248 -9.20 -13.21 -69.26
C VAL A 248 -7.97 -13.86 -68.65
#